data_AF-A0A0C9WQB1-F1
#
_entry.id   AF-A0A0C9WQB1-F1
#
_cell.length_a   1.000
_cell.length_b   1.000
_cell.length_c   1.000
_cell.angle_alpha   90.00
_cell.angle_beta   90.00
_cell.angle_gamma   90.00
#
_symmetry.space_group_name_H-M   'P 1'
#
loop_
_entity.id
_entity.type
_entity.pdbx_description
1 polymer ?
#
loop_
_entity_poly.entity_id
_entity_poly.type
_entity_poly.pdbx_seq_one_letter_code
_entity_poly.pdbx_strand_id
1 'polypeptide(L)'
;NFDDYSAPSSHLRFSAQYFSKLMFGETAELQYPTVAPPGAVTSQKFLTEKPEGEVASSVLPLDVIPSIWDLLPTTSAMEGAYMGGMRSVLVEFCMDGNEYSYCYHFSKIRLIILICNHEKHVESAHDLMFHLSSSHFLDITSAVAELWRMPILSTICGLSTNDVLLWRLATLLDEWWMDEDVFNAIVELLYFKH
;
A
#
# COMPACT_ATOMS: atom_id res chain seq x y z
N ASN A 1 20.50 -4.78 -15.74
CA ASN A 1 19.89 -5.78 -14.84
C ASN A 1 18.38 -5.54 -14.84
N PHE A 2 17.55 -6.58 -14.75
CA PHE A 2 16.10 -6.45 -14.66
C PHE A 2 15.66 -5.74 -13.37
N ASP A 3 16.30 -6.05 -12.24
CA ASP A 3 15.96 -5.42 -10.96
C ASP A 3 16.17 -3.91 -11.01
N ASP A 4 17.34 -3.45 -11.46
CA ASP A 4 17.64 -2.02 -11.62
C ASP A 4 16.67 -1.35 -12.62
N TYR A 5 16.26 -2.06 -13.66
CA TYR A 5 15.34 -1.54 -14.67
C TYR A 5 13.90 -1.43 -14.15
N SER A 6 13.46 -2.42 -13.38
CA SER A 6 12.09 -2.48 -12.85
C SER A 6 11.94 -1.81 -11.49
N ALA A 7 13.04 -1.40 -10.83
CA ALA A 7 13.00 -0.70 -9.56
C ALA A 7 12.40 0.71 -9.72
N PRO A 8 11.34 1.05 -8.97
CA PRO A 8 10.90 2.44 -8.84
C PRO A 8 12.00 3.29 -8.18
N SER A 9 12.08 4.56 -8.56
CA SER A 9 12.94 5.51 -7.84
C SER A 9 12.46 5.64 -6.39
N SER A 10 13.40 5.60 -5.44
CA SER A 10 13.12 5.68 -4.00
C SER A 10 12.49 7.01 -3.58
N HIS A 11 12.65 8.07 -4.37
CA HIS A 11 12.05 9.37 -4.11
C HIS A 11 10.61 9.50 -4.61
N LEU A 12 10.11 8.51 -5.36
CA LEU A 12 8.74 8.53 -5.85
C LEU A 12 7.75 8.32 -4.71
N ARG A 13 6.60 9.00 -4.82
CA ARG A 13 5.42 8.71 -4.00
C ARG A 13 5.01 7.25 -4.21
N PHE A 14 4.55 6.61 -3.15
CA PHE A 14 4.18 5.18 -3.13
C PHE A 14 5.34 4.19 -3.42
N SER A 15 6.59 4.66 -3.40
CA SER A 15 7.75 3.75 -3.36
C SER A 15 7.83 3.03 -2.01
N ALA A 16 8.67 1.99 -1.93
CA ALA A 16 8.94 1.31 -0.66
C ALA A 16 9.48 2.28 0.41
N GLN A 17 10.32 3.24 0.01
CA GLN A 17 10.83 4.25 0.94
C GLN A 17 9.73 5.20 1.43
N TYR A 18 8.79 5.57 0.55
CA TYR A 18 7.62 6.35 0.93
C TYR A 18 6.79 5.63 2.01
N PHE A 19 6.40 4.37 1.77
CA PHE A 19 5.59 3.62 2.74
C PHE A 19 6.33 3.36 4.07
N SER A 20 7.66 3.18 4.03
CA SER A 20 8.45 3.02 5.26
C SER A 20 8.47 4.25 6.17
N LYS A 21 8.14 5.43 5.62
CA LYS A 21 8.17 6.72 6.33
C LYS A 21 6.78 7.33 6.54
N LEU A 22 5.76 6.80 5.88
CA LEU A 22 4.39 7.30 5.97
C LEU A 22 3.90 7.23 7.42
N MET A 23 3.54 8.37 7.97
CA MET A 23 3.10 8.50 9.36
C MET A 23 1.59 8.37 9.49
N PHE A 24 1.11 7.97 10.67
CA PHE A 24 -0.32 7.92 10.96
C PHE A 24 -1.02 9.27 10.73
N GLY A 25 -0.40 10.38 11.13
CA GLY A 25 -0.97 11.70 10.94
C GLY A 25 -1.13 12.12 9.47
N GLU A 26 -0.37 11.50 8.57
CA GLU A 26 -0.38 11.82 7.15
C GLU A 26 -1.49 11.05 6.40
N THR A 27 -2.02 9.95 6.96
CA THR A 27 -3.02 9.13 6.27
C THR A 27 -4.38 9.82 6.17
N ALA A 28 -4.71 10.73 7.10
CA ALA A 28 -5.95 11.50 7.10
C ALA A 28 -6.11 12.41 5.86
N GLU A 29 -5.00 12.95 5.36
CA GLU A 29 -4.98 13.86 4.21
C GLU A 29 -4.45 13.18 2.93
N LEU A 30 -4.11 11.88 3.04
CA LEU A 30 -3.51 11.13 1.95
C LEU A 30 -4.56 10.84 0.87
N GLN A 31 -4.43 11.52 -0.25
CA GLN A 31 -5.06 11.08 -1.49
C GLN A 31 -4.41 9.78 -1.97
N TYR A 32 -5.20 8.72 -2.04
CA TYR A 32 -4.78 7.39 -2.45
C TYR A 32 -5.36 7.05 -3.83
N PRO A 33 -4.58 6.41 -4.73
CA PRO A 33 -5.08 6.03 -6.06
C PRO A 33 -6.26 5.07 -5.95
N THR A 34 -7.19 5.16 -6.90
CA THR A 34 -8.32 4.24 -6.97
C THR A 34 -7.86 2.92 -7.58
N VAL A 35 -7.97 1.83 -6.82
CA VAL A 35 -7.68 0.48 -7.32
C VAL A 35 -8.95 -0.07 -8.00
N ALA A 36 -8.84 -0.41 -9.29
CA ALA A 36 -9.92 -1.04 -10.03
C ALA A 36 -10.23 -2.44 -9.43
N PRO A 37 -11.50 -2.89 -9.46
CA PRO A 37 -11.86 -4.18 -8.90
C PRO A 37 -11.19 -5.34 -9.67
N PRO A 38 -10.95 -6.49 -9.01
CA PRO A 38 -10.42 -7.67 -9.69
C PRO A 38 -11.29 -8.08 -10.88
N GLY A 39 -10.66 -8.45 -11.99
CA GLY A 39 -11.32 -8.78 -13.26
C GLY A 39 -11.59 -7.58 -14.17
N ALA A 40 -11.18 -6.37 -13.79
CA ALA A 40 -11.33 -5.17 -14.61
C ALA A 40 -10.42 -5.15 -15.84
N VAL A 41 -9.27 -5.82 -15.78
CA VAL A 41 -8.29 -5.86 -16.88
C VAL A 41 -8.78 -6.76 -18.02
N THR A 42 -8.87 -6.18 -19.21
CA THR A 42 -9.36 -6.85 -20.42
C THR A 42 -8.22 -7.35 -21.31
N SER A 43 -7.06 -6.68 -21.29
CA SER A 43 -5.92 -7.00 -22.16
C SER A 43 -4.59 -6.53 -21.56
N GLN A 44 -3.55 -7.35 -21.76
CA GLN A 44 -2.18 -7.09 -21.31
C GLN A 44 -1.19 -7.55 -22.38
N LYS A 45 -0.31 -6.65 -22.84
CA LYS A 45 0.65 -6.96 -23.90
C LYS A 45 2.01 -6.34 -23.64
N PHE A 46 3.06 -7.16 -23.62
CA PHE A 46 4.43 -6.67 -23.57
C PHE A 46 4.83 -5.97 -24.87
N LEU A 47 5.52 -4.84 -24.73
CA LEU A 47 6.01 -4.03 -25.84
C LEU A 47 7.53 -3.81 -25.72
N THR A 48 8.18 -3.64 -26.86
CA THR A 48 9.62 -3.31 -26.94
C THR A 48 9.89 -1.82 -26.73
N GLU A 49 8.89 -0.97 -26.92
CA GLU A 49 9.00 0.47 -26.68
C GLU A 49 9.26 0.75 -25.21
N LYS A 50 10.19 1.67 -24.97
CA LYS A 50 10.39 2.27 -23.66
C LYS A 50 9.49 3.52 -23.60
N PRO A 51 8.40 3.49 -22.82
CA PRO A 51 7.53 4.64 -22.72
C PRO A 51 8.27 5.77 -22.00
N GLU A 52 8.12 6.97 -22.52
CA GLU A 52 8.72 8.18 -21.95
C GLU A 52 7.69 8.93 -21.11
N GLY A 53 8.19 9.64 -20.08
CA GLY A 53 7.39 10.53 -19.25
C GLY A 53 6.85 9.91 -17.97
N GLU A 54 6.41 10.80 -17.08
CA GLU A 54 5.98 10.45 -15.72
C GLU A 54 4.74 9.56 -15.68
N VAL A 55 3.84 9.70 -16.66
CA VAL A 55 2.61 8.89 -16.77
C VAL A 55 2.92 7.40 -16.86
N ALA A 56 4.07 7.03 -17.46
CA ALA A 56 4.47 5.64 -17.64
C ALA A 56 5.28 5.07 -16.47
N SER A 57 5.89 5.93 -15.62
CA SER A 57 6.85 5.52 -14.58
C SER A 57 6.42 5.85 -13.15
N SER A 58 5.44 6.73 -12.97
CA SER A 58 4.98 7.23 -11.66
C SER A 58 3.45 7.05 -11.53
N VAL A 59 2.97 6.93 -10.29
CA VAL A 59 1.53 6.88 -9.98
C VAL A 59 1.14 8.15 -9.24
N LEU A 60 0.11 8.84 -9.72
CA LEU A 60 -0.43 10.03 -9.08
C LEU A 60 -1.54 9.68 -8.09
N PRO A 61 -1.81 10.53 -7.09
CA PRO A 61 -2.80 10.25 -6.04
C PRO A 61 -4.25 10.01 -6.50
N LEU A 62 -4.61 10.45 -7.70
CA LEU A 62 -5.94 10.29 -8.28
C LEU A 62 -5.93 9.39 -9.53
N ASP A 63 -4.82 8.69 -9.77
CA ASP A 63 -4.75 7.70 -10.83
C ASP A 63 -5.74 6.56 -10.53
N VAL A 64 -6.35 6.03 -11.58
CA VAL A 64 -7.01 4.74 -11.53
C VAL A 64 -6.01 3.67 -11.95
N ILE A 65 -5.77 2.69 -11.09
CA ILE A 65 -4.79 1.63 -11.31
C ILE A 65 -5.43 0.25 -11.29
N PRO A 66 -4.90 -0.75 -12.03
CA PRO A 66 -5.39 -2.11 -11.97
C PRO A 66 -5.21 -2.79 -10.60
N SER A 67 -6.04 -3.79 -10.31
CA SER A 67 -5.85 -4.65 -9.15
C SER A 67 -4.56 -5.47 -9.24
N ILE A 68 -3.99 -5.84 -8.09
CA ILE A 68 -2.83 -6.74 -8.05
C ILE A 68 -3.14 -8.10 -8.68
N TRP A 69 -4.36 -8.61 -8.51
CA TRP A 69 -4.80 -9.91 -8.99
C TRP A 69 -4.77 -9.99 -10.52
N ASP A 70 -5.16 -8.91 -11.18
CA ASP A 70 -5.15 -8.83 -12.64
C ASP A 70 -3.73 -8.70 -13.20
N LEU A 71 -2.82 -8.11 -12.43
CA LEU A 71 -1.42 -7.94 -12.82
C LEU A 71 -0.53 -9.15 -12.51
N LEU A 72 -1.03 -10.18 -11.80
CA LEU A 72 -0.26 -11.40 -11.49
C LEU A 72 0.39 -12.07 -12.73
N PRO A 73 -0.31 -12.23 -13.88
CA PRO A 73 0.30 -12.82 -15.07
C PRO A 73 1.46 -11.98 -15.60
N THR A 74 1.27 -10.66 -15.64
CA THR A 74 2.31 -9.72 -16.10
C THR A 74 3.51 -9.74 -15.17
N THR A 75 3.29 -9.60 -13.86
CA THR A 75 4.36 -9.54 -12.86
C THR A 75 5.22 -10.80 -12.85
N SER A 76 4.60 -11.97 -13.04
CA SER A 76 5.30 -13.25 -13.13
C SER A 76 6.12 -13.41 -14.42
N ALA A 77 5.73 -12.73 -15.50
CA ALA A 77 6.38 -12.83 -16.81
C ALA A 77 7.38 -11.70 -17.12
N MET A 78 7.40 -10.62 -16.32
CA MET A 78 8.17 -9.40 -16.59
C MET A 78 9.68 -9.65 -16.79
N GLU A 79 10.30 -10.49 -15.97
CA GLU A 79 11.74 -10.78 -16.09
C GLU A 79 12.04 -11.53 -17.40
N GLY A 80 11.25 -12.55 -17.71
CA GLY A 80 11.34 -13.27 -18.99
C GLY A 80 11.14 -12.34 -20.19
N ALA A 81 10.14 -11.45 -20.10
CA ALA A 81 9.88 -10.46 -21.14
C ALA A 81 11.05 -9.46 -21.29
N TYR A 82 11.64 -9.01 -20.18
CA TYR A 82 12.82 -8.15 -20.20
C TYR A 82 14.00 -8.78 -20.93
N MET A 83 14.29 -10.05 -20.63
CA MET A 83 15.31 -10.85 -21.31
C MET A 83 15.00 -11.01 -22.80
N GLY A 84 13.72 -11.11 -23.15
CA GLY A 84 13.23 -11.12 -24.53
C GLY A 84 13.26 -9.75 -25.25
N GLY A 85 13.78 -8.70 -24.62
CA GLY A 85 13.89 -7.36 -25.20
C GLY A 85 12.69 -6.45 -24.94
N MET A 86 11.68 -6.90 -24.20
CA MET A 86 10.52 -6.08 -23.84
C MET A 86 10.89 -5.06 -22.77
N ARG A 87 10.20 -3.92 -22.79
CA ARG A 87 10.52 -2.75 -21.96
C ARG A 87 9.31 -2.17 -21.24
N SER A 88 8.10 -2.53 -21.67
CA SER A 88 6.85 -2.04 -21.11
C SER A 88 5.70 -3.00 -21.31
N VAL A 89 4.55 -2.68 -20.72
CA VAL A 89 3.30 -3.43 -20.84
C VAL A 89 2.18 -2.45 -21.18
N LEU A 90 1.49 -2.69 -22.29
CA LEU A 90 0.19 -2.09 -22.55
C LEU A 90 -0.85 -2.83 -21.71
N VAL A 91 -1.55 -2.11 -20.84
CA VAL A 91 -2.62 -2.64 -20.00
C VAL A 91 -3.90 -1.90 -20.33
N GLU A 92 -4.94 -2.65 -20.65
CA GLU A 92 -6.27 -2.15 -20.97
C GLU A 92 -7.26 -2.70 -19.94
N PHE A 93 -8.11 -1.84 -19.40
CA PHE A 93 -9.07 -2.22 -18.37
C PHE A 93 -10.29 -1.30 -18.35
N CYS A 94 -11.39 -1.78 -17.78
CA CYS A 94 -12.65 -1.05 -17.69
C CYS A 94 -13.06 -0.86 -16.22
N MET A 95 -13.42 0.37 -15.86
CA MET A 95 -13.95 0.71 -14.53
C MET A 95 -15.06 1.74 -14.67
N ASP A 96 -16.22 1.47 -14.07
CA ASP A 96 -17.40 2.33 -14.11
C ASP A 96 -17.82 2.76 -15.53
N GLY A 97 -17.66 1.85 -16.50
CA GLY A 97 -17.98 2.11 -17.91
C GLY A 97 -16.93 2.96 -18.66
N ASN A 98 -15.84 3.34 -18.01
CA ASN A 98 -14.72 4.03 -18.63
C ASN A 98 -13.64 3.03 -19.04
N GLU A 99 -13.17 3.15 -20.28
CA GLU A 99 -12.06 2.36 -20.81
C GLU A 99 -10.74 3.09 -20.57
N TYR A 100 -9.77 2.37 -20.03
CA TYR A 100 -8.42 2.83 -19.76
C TYR A 100 -7.45 2.03 -20.61
N SER A 101 -6.48 2.70 -21.21
CA SER A 101 -5.41 2.08 -22.01
C SER A 101 -4.11 2.80 -21.73
N TYR A 102 -3.18 2.12 -21.04
CA TYR A 102 -1.92 2.72 -20.60
C TYR A 102 -0.73 1.83 -20.91
N CYS A 103 0.34 2.46 -21.40
CA CYS A 103 1.63 1.83 -21.56
C CYS A 103 2.47 2.07 -20.29
N TYR A 104 2.61 1.03 -19.47
CA TYR A 104 3.36 1.08 -18.23
C TYR A 104 4.81 0.63 -18.40
N HIS A 105 5.73 1.41 -17.87
CA HIS A 105 7.07 0.95 -17.60
C HIS A 105 7.03 -0.10 -16.47
N PHE A 106 7.99 -1.03 -16.46
CA PHE A 106 8.08 -2.09 -15.45
C PHE A 106 8.18 -1.54 -14.02
N SER A 107 8.77 -0.36 -13.84
CA SER A 107 8.78 0.35 -12.55
C SER A 107 7.41 0.80 -12.08
N LYS A 108 6.51 1.22 -12.98
CA LYS A 108 5.14 1.60 -12.60
C LYS A 108 4.33 0.37 -12.19
N ILE A 109 4.54 -0.78 -12.84
CA ILE A 109 3.94 -2.04 -12.37
C ILE A 109 4.37 -2.36 -10.94
N ARG A 110 5.66 -2.21 -10.59
CA ARG A 110 6.15 -2.39 -9.21
C ARG A 110 5.54 -1.39 -8.23
N LEU A 111 5.33 -0.13 -8.63
CA LEU A 111 4.61 0.86 -7.80
C LEU A 111 3.17 0.45 -7.56
N ILE A 112 2.44 0.00 -8.60
CA ILE A 112 1.06 -0.46 -8.46
C ILE A 112 0.98 -1.62 -7.47
N ILE A 113 1.90 -2.59 -7.53
CA ILE A 113 1.98 -3.68 -6.54
C ILE A 113 2.18 -3.13 -5.12
N LEU A 114 3.09 -2.18 -4.93
CA LEU A 114 3.33 -1.57 -3.62
C LEU A 114 2.08 -0.88 -3.09
N ILE A 115 1.35 -0.18 -3.95
CA ILE A 115 0.09 0.49 -3.61
C ILE A 115 -0.97 -0.54 -3.19
N CYS A 116 -1.22 -1.58 -3.99
CA CYS A 116 -2.18 -2.63 -3.64
C CYS A 116 -1.79 -3.33 -2.33
N ASN A 117 -0.51 -3.59 -2.10
CA ASN A 117 -0.04 -4.27 -0.89
C ASN A 117 -0.16 -3.43 0.39
N HIS A 118 -0.20 -2.10 0.28
CA HIS A 118 -0.28 -1.20 1.44
C HIS A 118 -1.65 -0.55 1.61
N GLU A 119 -2.61 -0.83 0.71
CA GLU A 119 -3.95 -0.26 0.74
C GLU A 119 -4.61 -0.43 2.12
N LYS A 120 -4.68 -1.67 2.62
CA LYS A 120 -5.23 -1.97 3.94
C LYS A 120 -4.48 -1.28 5.08
N HIS A 121 -3.15 -1.16 4.98
CA HIS A 121 -2.35 -0.51 6.03
C HIS A 121 -2.70 0.97 6.15
N VAL A 122 -2.86 1.64 5.00
CA VAL A 122 -3.22 3.06 4.93
C VAL A 122 -4.65 3.29 5.42
N GLU A 123 -5.59 2.47 4.94
CA GLU A 123 -7.00 2.52 5.36
C GLU A 123 -7.15 2.31 6.87
N SER A 124 -6.56 1.24 7.40
CA SER A 124 -6.60 0.94 8.84
C SER A 124 -5.98 2.05 9.68
N ALA A 125 -4.86 2.62 9.23
CA ALA A 125 -4.21 3.73 9.93
C ALA A 125 -5.07 5.00 9.90
N HIS A 126 -5.70 5.31 8.76
CA HIS A 126 -6.66 6.40 8.64
C HIS A 126 -7.82 6.23 9.63
N ASP A 127 -8.47 5.07 9.63
CA ASP A 127 -9.65 4.81 10.46
C ASP A 127 -9.31 4.86 11.94
N LEU A 128 -8.18 4.27 12.34
CA LEU A 128 -7.67 4.36 13.71
C LEU A 128 -7.52 5.82 14.16
N MET A 129 -6.88 6.66 13.35
CA MET A 129 -6.69 8.07 13.68
C MET A 129 -7.98 8.86 13.69
N PHE A 130 -8.89 8.57 12.77
CA PHE A 130 -10.21 9.19 12.73
C PHE A 130 -11.01 8.88 14.01
N HIS A 131 -11.03 7.61 14.44
CA HIS A 131 -11.72 7.19 15.66
C HIS A 131 -11.09 7.77 16.92
N LEU A 132 -9.75 7.74 17.04
CA LEU A 132 -9.04 8.31 18.19
C LEU A 132 -9.22 9.82 18.30
N SER A 133 -9.26 10.54 17.17
CA SER A 133 -9.45 12.00 17.14
C SER A 133 -10.91 12.41 17.42
N SER A 134 -11.86 11.56 17.01
CA SER A 134 -13.30 11.80 17.24
C SER A 134 -13.75 11.43 18.65
N SER A 135 -12.99 10.61 19.35
CA SER A 135 -13.31 10.16 20.70
C SER A 135 -12.74 11.11 21.75
N HIS A 136 -13.57 11.57 22.69
CA HIS A 136 -13.16 12.47 23.78
C HIS A 136 -12.45 11.72 24.92
N PHE A 137 -11.41 10.94 24.60
CA PHE A 137 -10.59 10.26 25.59
C PHE A 137 -9.51 11.22 26.14
N LEU A 138 -9.83 11.92 27.23
CA LEU A 138 -8.90 12.84 27.90
C LEU A 138 -7.61 12.14 28.38
N ASP A 139 -7.71 10.86 28.75
CA ASP A 139 -6.59 10.13 29.37
C ASP A 139 -5.55 9.61 28.37
N ILE A 140 -5.81 9.64 27.06
CA ILE A 140 -4.90 9.09 26.03
C ILE A 140 -4.34 10.15 25.08
N THR A 141 -4.63 11.44 25.28
CA THR A 141 -4.24 12.50 24.33
C THR A 141 -2.74 12.52 24.03
N SER A 142 -1.90 12.25 25.03
CA SER A 142 -0.44 12.16 24.83
C SER A 142 -0.05 10.97 23.96
N ALA A 143 -0.68 9.82 24.14
CA ALA A 143 -0.41 8.61 23.35
C ALA A 143 -0.88 8.78 21.90
N VAL A 144 -2.03 9.43 21.69
CA VAL A 144 -2.53 9.76 20.34
C VAL A 144 -1.57 10.72 19.62
N ALA A 145 -1.03 11.72 20.32
CA ALA A 145 -0.05 12.65 19.75
C ALA A 145 1.29 11.97 19.42
N GLU A 146 1.67 10.93 20.15
CA GLU A 146 2.83 10.09 19.83
C GLU A 146 2.55 9.23 18.60
N LEU A 147 1.44 8.48 18.60
CA LEU A 147 1.01 7.64 17.49
C LEU A 147 0.93 8.43 16.18
N TRP A 148 0.40 9.66 16.22
CA TRP A 148 0.32 10.57 15.07
C TRP A 148 1.66 10.75 14.34
N ARG A 149 2.78 10.71 15.06
CA ARG A 149 4.14 10.91 14.54
C ARG A 149 4.89 9.61 14.26
N MET A 150 4.27 8.46 14.48
CA MET A 150 4.88 7.16 14.21
C MET A 150 4.65 6.74 12.75
N PRO A 151 5.62 6.08 12.10
CA PRO A 151 5.39 5.40 10.85
C PRO A 151 4.34 4.30 11.00
N ILE A 152 3.43 4.16 10.02
CA ILE A 152 2.34 3.18 10.08
C ILE A 152 2.81 1.73 10.15
N LEU A 153 4.02 1.46 9.64
CA LEU A 153 4.67 0.14 9.65
C LEU A 153 5.56 -0.10 10.88
N SER A 154 5.50 0.75 11.91
CA SER A 154 6.22 0.50 13.16
C SER A 154 5.54 -0.64 13.94
N THR A 155 6.31 -1.37 14.74
CA THR A 155 5.80 -2.45 15.59
C THR A 155 5.45 -1.95 16.99
N ILE A 156 4.59 -2.69 17.69
CA ILE A 156 4.35 -2.51 19.11
C ILE A 156 5.58 -3.02 19.87
N CYS A 157 6.29 -2.10 20.53
CA CYS A 157 7.46 -2.43 21.34
C CYS A 157 7.05 -2.99 22.73
N GLY A 158 7.88 -3.87 23.30
CA GLY A 158 7.71 -4.36 24.68
C GLY A 158 6.99 -5.71 24.81
N LEU A 159 6.82 -6.42 23.69
CA LEU A 159 6.23 -7.76 23.61
C LEU A 159 7.32 -8.81 23.30
N SER A 160 7.09 -10.05 23.70
CA SER A 160 7.91 -11.19 23.32
C SER A 160 7.63 -11.62 21.89
N THR A 161 6.43 -11.36 21.36
CA THR A 161 6.06 -11.45 19.95
C THR A 161 6.34 -10.11 19.24
N ASN A 162 7.54 -9.96 18.69
CA ASN A 162 8.08 -8.67 18.22
C ASN A 162 7.44 -8.07 16.92
N ASP A 163 6.39 -8.66 16.36
CA ASP A 163 6.03 -8.42 14.96
C ASP A 163 4.63 -7.82 14.73
N VAL A 164 3.94 -7.36 15.78
CA VAL A 164 2.62 -6.73 15.61
C VAL A 164 2.77 -5.28 15.15
N LEU A 165 2.40 -5.02 13.89
CA LEU A 165 2.40 -3.67 13.31
C LEU A 165 1.31 -2.80 13.92
N LEU A 166 1.62 -1.54 14.20
CA LEU A 166 0.72 -0.59 14.88
C LEU A 166 -0.60 -0.37 14.13
N TRP A 167 -0.60 -0.37 12.79
CA TRP A 167 -1.82 -0.17 12.01
C TRP A 167 -2.86 -1.27 12.28
N ARG A 168 -2.45 -2.46 12.72
CA ARG A 168 -3.36 -3.57 13.08
C ARG A 168 -4.21 -3.25 14.31
N LEU A 169 -3.86 -2.23 15.11
CA LEU A 169 -4.72 -1.77 16.20
C LEU A 169 -6.11 -1.32 15.72
N ALA A 170 -6.26 -0.98 14.43
CA ALA A 170 -7.56 -0.70 13.84
C ALA A 170 -8.55 -1.86 13.96
N THR A 171 -8.10 -3.12 14.09
CA THR A 171 -9.02 -4.26 14.29
C THR A 171 -9.74 -4.23 15.63
N LEU A 172 -9.33 -3.35 16.56
CA LEU A 172 -10.07 -3.10 17.80
C LEU A 172 -11.30 -2.21 17.59
N LEU A 173 -11.38 -1.53 16.44
CA LEU A 173 -12.51 -0.70 16.06
C LEU A 173 -13.66 -1.54 15.47
N ASP A 174 -13.31 -2.63 14.79
CA ASP A 174 -14.28 -3.54 14.18
C ASP A 174 -14.88 -4.49 15.22
N GLU A 175 -16.22 -4.48 15.33
CA GLU A 175 -16.95 -5.33 16.28
C GLU A 175 -16.93 -6.82 15.93
N TRP A 176 -16.43 -7.20 14.76
CA TRP A 176 -16.66 -8.53 14.19
C TRP A 176 -15.46 -9.48 14.31
N TRP A 177 -14.23 -8.97 14.25
CA TRP A 177 -13.03 -9.81 14.25
C TRP A 177 -11.84 -9.08 14.86
N MET A 178 -11.50 -9.42 16.11
CA MET A 178 -10.22 -9.00 16.70
C MET A 178 -9.10 -9.87 16.14
N ASP A 179 -8.00 -9.22 15.77
CA ASP A 179 -6.77 -9.88 15.36
C ASP A 179 -6.12 -10.58 16.57
N GLU A 180 -5.85 -11.88 16.44
CA GLU A 180 -5.28 -12.70 17.51
C GLU A 180 -3.91 -12.17 17.98
N ASP A 181 -3.09 -11.65 17.06
CA ASP A 181 -1.78 -11.11 17.41
C ASP A 181 -1.93 -9.83 18.23
N VAL A 182 -2.91 -8.98 17.88
CA VAL A 182 -3.22 -7.76 18.64
C VAL A 182 -3.78 -8.12 20.02
N PHE A 183 -4.64 -9.13 20.11
CA PHE A 183 -5.17 -9.60 21.39
C PHE A 183 -4.06 -10.15 22.29
N ASN A 184 -3.19 -11.01 21.76
CA ASN A 184 -2.05 -11.58 22.48
C ASN A 184 -1.09 -10.50 22.96
N ALA A 185 -0.80 -9.51 22.12
CA ALA A 185 -0.02 -8.32 22.48
C ALA A 185 -0.63 -7.58 23.69
N ILE A 186 -1.94 -7.33 23.68
CA ILE A 186 -2.61 -6.64 24.79
C ILE A 186 -2.57 -7.48 26.07
N VAL A 187 -2.81 -8.80 25.97
CA VAL A 187 -2.73 -9.72 27.11
C VAL A 187 -1.34 -9.72 27.73
N GLU A 188 -0.29 -9.74 26.91
CA GLU A 188 1.09 -9.69 27.36
C GLU A 188 1.41 -8.38 28.09
N LEU A 189 0.99 -7.24 27.53
CA LEU A 189 1.14 -5.94 28.20
C LEU A 189 0.43 -5.89 29.55
N LEU A 190 -0.76 -6.49 29.65
CA LEU A 190 -1.51 -6.57 30.91
C LEU A 190 -0.85 -7.52 31.91
N TYR A 191 -0.31 -8.65 31.45
CA TYR A 191 0.40 -9.62 32.29
C TYR A 191 1.63 -9.00 32.94
N PHE A 192 2.46 -8.28 32.18
CA PHE A 192 3.68 -7.65 32.70
C PHE A 192 3.45 -6.35 33.48
N LYS A 193 2.24 -5.81 33.48
CA LYS A 193 1.86 -4.65 34.30
C LYS A 193 1.55 -5.05 35.75
N HIS A 194 1.43 -6.35 36.03
CA HIS A 194 1.16 -6.94 37.34
C HIS A 194 2.32 -7.82 37.81
#